data_AF-A0A5M3MS76-F1
#
_entry.id   AF-A0A5M3MS76-F1
#
_cell.length_a   1.000
_cell.length_b   1.000
_cell.length_c   1.000
_cell.angle_alpha   90.00
_cell.angle_beta   90.00
_cell.angle_gamma   90.00
#
_symmetry.space_group_name_H-M   'P 1'
#
loop_
_entity.id
_entity.type
_entity.pdbx_description
1 polymer ?
#
loop_
_entity_poly.entity_id
_entity_poly.type
_entity_poly.pdbx_seq_one_letter_code
_entity_poly.pdbx_strand_id
1 'polypeptide(L)'
;MLESLDERLKDHPIDASRMLNLAADASHGHDVTQKYLQAQAEIEKLKAMMQELQDGQVEDFISTLRDHTKENDEEKKGLQKELSKVKKEKGDMRRRVVALERQLEEVQTEKVQVSRELLVCDEERRTLSKQAESFVALSLQLEKDVVWIRSEALARMNPPPPIDPSFRPIVYQFKDVAEVGTKIPEEFKKQRAFFVPLPPRALPLHMPLGAYGEHGYWFAPPITPPPDAWFHLLVEGAPEQWTYLGQYVSKPFVDGEMSVAEWLCLDSVTKTAYCQRLAAENKAKNQLKNADVLTIRRKHDIGEMLVPCFYLRCIGFDMALHGVLKACLTSTPMTPEAASTGSEQTYAPRWAHMSVASDSVAGR
;
A
#
# COMPACT_ATOMS: atom_id res chain seq x y z
N MET A 1 10.33 -104.44 -20.84
CA MET A 1 8.94 -104.39 -21.37
C MET A 1 8.95 -103.49 -22.58
N LEU A 2 8.58 -103.85 -23.80
CA LEU A 2 8.12 -105.07 -24.49
C LEU A 2 8.46 -104.72 -25.97
N GLU A 3 9.26 -105.53 -26.64
CA GLU A 3 8.85 -106.45 -27.74
C GLU A 3 8.83 -105.77 -29.12
N SER A 4 9.57 -106.20 -30.17
CA SER A 4 9.65 -107.55 -30.79
C SER A 4 8.30 -107.87 -31.47
N LEU A 5 8.15 -108.08 -32.78
CA LEU A 5 8.62 -109.11 -33.72
C LEU A 5 8.02 -108.71 -35.10
N ASP A 6 8.48 -109.13 -36.28
CA ASP A 6 8.56 -110.50 -36.82
C ASP A 6 9.26 -110.36 -38.20
N GLU A 7 10.40 -110.95 -38.58
CA GLU A 7 10.93 -112.32 -38.56
C GLU A 7 10.39 -113.27 -39.67
N ARG A 8 11.35 -113.97 -40.33
CA ARG A 8 11.31 -115.25 -41.10
C ARG A 8 11.16 -115.14 -42.63
N LEU A 9 11.90 -115.85 -43.50
CA LEU A 9 12.70 -117.10 -43.47
C LEU A 9 13.91 -116.94 -44.46
N LYS A 10 15.17 -117.26 -44.12
CA LYS A 10 15.92 -118.56 -44.12
C LYS A 10 16.31 -119.16 -45.50
N ASP A 11 17.64 -119.23 -45.73
CA ASP A 11 18.49 -120.43 -46.04
C ASP A 11 18.04 -121.39 -47.16
N HIS A 12 18.81 -121.91 -48.14
CA HIS A 12 20.25 -121.92 -48.50
C HIS A 12 20.39 -122.65 -49.90
N PRO A 13 21.56 -123.10 -50.41
CA PRO A 13 22.15 -122.84 -51.75
C PRO A 13 21.99 -123.98 -52.81
N ILE A 14 22.67 -123.87 -53.98
CA ILE A 14 23.16 -124.89 -54.99
C ILE A 14 23.21 -124.19 -56.38
N ASP A 15 24.38 -123.92 -56.98
CA ASP A 15 25.23 -124.73 -57.88
C ASP A 15 24.82 -124.77 -59.37
N ALA A 16 25.83 -124.88 -60.23
CA ALA A 16 25.93 -124.50 -61.63
C ALA A 16 25.23 -125.41 -62.66
N SER A 17 25.10 -124.84 -63.87
CA SER A 17 25.03 -125.48 -65.19
C SER A 17 23.69 -125.95 -65.75
N ARG A 18 23.12 -125.16 -66.69
CA ARG A 18 22.56 -125.57 -68.00
C ARG A 18 21.90 -124.35 -68.66
N MET A 19 22.54 -123.68 -69.63
CA MET A 19 22.55 -123.97 -71.07
C MET A 19 21.18 -123.96 -71.76
N LEU A 20 21.00 -122.91 -72.59
CA LEU A 20 20.40 -122.87 -73.94
C LEU A 20 18.94 -123.35 -74.15
N ASN A 21 18.04 -122.43 -74.53
CA ASN A 21 17.51 -122.28 -75.90
C ASN A 21 16.30 -121.31 -75.96
N LEU A 22 16.46 -120.19 -76.69
CA LEU A 22 15.78 -119.83 -77.97
C LEU A 22 14.38 -119.23 -77.79
N ALA A 23 14.17 -117.91 -77.94
CA ALA A 23 14.24 -117.06 -79.15
C ALA A 23 12.92 -117.01 -79.95
N ALA A 24 12.18 -115.90 -79.85
CA ALA A 24 11.40 -115.27 -80.94
C ALA A 24 10.80 -113.92 -80.47
N ASP A 25 10.68 -112.97 -81.39
CA ASP A 25 9.80 -111.78 -81.37
C ASP A 25 10.32 -110.47 -80.73
N ALA A 26 11.49 -110.04 -81.20
CA ALA A 26 11.92 -108.64 -81.18
C ALA A 26 11.42 -107.89 -82.44
N SER A 27 10.21 -107.31 -82.39
CA SER A 27 9.78 -106.28 -83.37
C SER A 27 8.63 -105.37 -82.89
N HIS A 28 8.29 -105.38 -81.59
CA HIS A 28 7.28 -104.49 -80.99
C HIS A 28 7.75 -103.80 -79.70
N GLY A 29 8.94 -104.15 -79.20
CA GLY A 29 9.54 -103.59 -77.99
C GLY A 29 10.38 -102.34 -78.22
N HIS A 30 10.22 -101.62 -79.34
CA HIS A 30 10.91 -100.33 -79.54
C HIS A 30 9.96 -99.13 -79.29
N ASP A 31 8.70 -99.22 -79.70
CA ASP A 31 7.70 -98.14 -79.51
C ASP A 31 7.16 -98.06 -78.06
N VAL A 32 6.99 -99.20 -77.38
CA VAL A 32 6.56 -99.25 -75.97
C VAL A 32 7.67 -98.77 -75.05
N THR A 33 8.92 -99.13 -75.35
CA THR A 33 10.09 -98.76 -74.55
C THR A 33 10.42 -97.28 -74.71
N GLN A 34 10.19 -96.71 -75.90
CA GLN A 34 10.35 -95.28 -76.14
C GLN A 34 9.25 -94.45 -75.47
N LYS A 35 7.97 -94.89 -75.52
CA LYS A 35 6.88 -94.25 -74.78
C LYS A 35 7.01 -94.39 -73.26
N TYR A 36 7.54 -95.52 -72.78
CA TYR A 36 7.84 -95.73 -71.36
C TYR A 36 8.99 -94.84 -70.89
N LEU A 37 10.08 -94.74 -71.67
CA LEU A 37 11.18 -93.81 -71.39
C LEU A 37 10.72 -92.35 -71.43
N GLN A 38 9.81 -92.00 -72.35
CA GLN A 38 9.25 -90.65 -72.46
C GLN A 38 8.31 -90.34 -71.28
N ALA A 39 7.44 -91.26 -70.89
CA ALA A 39 6.57 -91.12 -69.72
C ALA A 39 7.37 -91.13 -68.40
N GLN A 40 8.44 -91.92 -68.31
CA GLN A 40 9.33 -91.95 -67.15
C GLN A 40 10.16 -90.66 -67.06
N ALA A 41 10.62 -90.12 -68.19
CA ALA A 41 11.22 -88.79 -68.25
C ALA A 41 10.22 -87.68 -67.89
N GLU A 42 8.94 -87.82 -68.26
CA GLU A 42 7.90 -86.85 -67.94
C GLU A 42 7.45 -86.93 -66.47
N ILE A 43 7.41 -88.13 -65.88
CA ILE A 43 7.20 -88.34 -64.43
C ILE A 43 8.36 -87.78 -63.62
N GLU A 44 9.61 -88.01 -64.04
CA GLU A 44 10.78 -87.42 -63.38
C GLU A 44 10.80 -85.89 -63.56
N LYS A 45 10.35 -85.37 -64.71
CA LYS A 45 10.16 -83.93 -64.91
C LYS A 45 9.05 -83.34 -64.04
N LEU A 46 7.92 -84.03 -63.90
CA LEU A 46 6.81 -83.61 -63.03
C LEU A 46 7.18 -83.69 -61.54
N LYS A 47 7.93 -84.72 -61.12
CA LYS A 47 8.52 -84.79 -59.78
C LYS A 47 9.52 -83.67 -59.54
N ALA A 48 10.40 -83.38 -60.49
CA ALA A 48 11.33 -82.27 -60.40
C ALA A 48 10.60 -80.92 -60.30
N MET A 49 9.55 -80.69 -61.10
CA MET A 49 8.73 -79.47 -61.00
C MET A 49 7.94 -79.41 -59.69
N MET A 50 7.37 -80.52 -59.20
CA MET A 50 6.69 -80.55 -57.90
C MET A 50 7.65 -80.32 -56.73
N GLN A 51 8.85 -80.87 -56.81
CA GLN A 51 9.91 -80.68 -55.84
C GLN A 51 10.40 -79.21 -55.85
N GLU A 52 10.62 -78.62 -57.03
CA GLU A 52 10.94 -77.18 -57.15
C GLU A 52 9.80 -76.28 -56.66
N LEU A 53 8.53 -76.65 -56.89
CA LEU A 53 7.38 -75.88 -56.41
C LEU A 53 7.23 -76.00 -54.89
N GLN A 54 7.44 -77.20 -54.33
CA GLN A 54 7.41 -77.43 -52.87
C GLN A 54 8.58 -76.77 -52.18
N ASP A 55 9.80 -76.93 -52.70
CA ASP A 55 11.00 -76.31 -52.13
C ASP A 55 10.93 -74.79 -52.25
N GLY A 56 10.41 -74.24 -53.36
CA GLY A 56 10.15 -72.81 -53.53
C GLY A 56 9.08 -72.27 -52.56
N GLN A 57 7.94 -72.95 -52.40
CA GLN A 57 6.88 -72.55 -51.48
C GLN A 57 7.31 -72.64 -50.00
N VAL A 58 8.08 -73.65 -49.65
CA VAL A 58 8.62 -73.83 -48.30
C VAL A 58 9.69 -72.77 -48.01
N GLU A 59 10.57 -72.46 -48.96
CA GLU A 59 11.59 -71.44 -48.79
C GLU A 59 10.98 -70.03 -48.68
N ASP A 60 9.95 -69.71 -49.49
CA ASP A 60 9.18 -68.45 -49.39
C ASP A 60 8.48 -68.33 -48.03
N PHE A 61 7.87 -69.42 -47.55
CA PHE A 61 7.21 -69.44 -46.23
C PHE A 61 8.23 -69.28 -45.08
N ILE A 62 9.37 -69.96 -45.16
CA ILE A 62 10.48 -69.81 -44.21
C ILE A 62 11.01 -68.38 -44.24
N SER A 63 11.18 -67.77 -45.42
CA SER A 63 11.61 -66.38 -45.57
C SER A 63 10.61 -65.43 -44.90
N THR A 64 9.32 -65.60 -45.18
CA THR A 64 8.23 -64.78 -44.59
C THR A 64 8.21 -64.89 -43.06
N LEU A 65 8.38 -66.11 -42.52
CA LEU A 65 8.49 -66.31 -41.07
C LEU A 65 9.73 -65.65 -40.48
N ARG A 66 10.87 -65.70 -41.19
CA ARG A 66 12.14 -65.09 -40.77
C ARG A 66 12.04 -63.57 -40.76
N ASP A 67 11.36 -63.00 -41.74
CA ASP A 67 11.10 -61.55 -41.81
C ASP A 67 10.11 -61.11 -40.72
N HIS A 68 9.03 -61.86 -40.48
CA HIS A 68 8.13 -61.58 -39.36
C HIS A 68 8.80 -61.73 -37.99
N THR A 69 9.72 -62.68 -37.81
CA THR A 69 10.48 -62.78 -36.54
C THR A 69 11.40 -61.59 -36.36
N LYS A 70 12.07 -61.11 -37.43
CA LYS A 70 12.86 -59.88 -37.39
C LYS A 70 12.00 -58.66 -37.07
N GLU A 71 10.85 -58.51 -37.74
CA GLU A 71 9.92 -57.41 -37.52
C GLU A 71 9.41 -57.38 -36.07
N ASN A 72 9.01 -58.54 -35.53
CA ASN A 72 8.60 -58.68 -34.14
C ASN A 72 9.75 -58.36 -33.16
N ASP A 73 10.99 -58.75 -33.46
CA ASP A 73 12.15 -58.41 -32.63
C ASP A 73 12.45 -56.91 -32.66
N GLU A 74 12.30 -56.26 -33.80
CA GLU A 74 12.44 -54.81 -33.94
C GLU A 74 11.33 -54.06 -33.21
N GLU A 75 10.07 -54.49 -33.34
CA GLU A 75 8.93 -53.94 -32.63
C GLU A 75 9.11 -54.09 -31.11
N LYS A 76 9.50 -55.28 -30.64
CA LYS A 76 9.78 -55.54 -29.23
C LYS A 76 10.91 -54.66 -28.69
N LYS A 77 11.98 -54.45 -29.47
CA LYS A 77 13.06 -53.50 -29.11
C LYS A 77 12.53 -52.07 -29.05
N GLY A 78 11.67 -51.67 -29.99
CA GLY A 78 11.01 -50.36 -30.01
C GLY A 78 10.14 -50.14 -28.76
N LEU A 79 9.27 -51.09 -28.44
CA LEU A 79 8.42 -51.07 -27.24
C LEU A 79 9.24 -51.05 -25.96
N GLN A 80 10.33 -51.83 -25.89
CA GLN A 80 11.20 -51.83 -24.71
C GLN A 80 11.93 -50.50 -24.51
N LYS A 81 12.30 -49.81 -25.61
CA LYS A 81 12.87 -48.46 -25.57
C LYS A 81 11.84 -47.44 -25.08
N GLU A 82 10.62 -47.44 -25.61
CA GLU A 82 9.55 -46.56 -25.14
C GLU A 82 9.17 -46.83 -23.68
N LEU A 83 9.11 -48.10 -23.27
CA LEU A 83 8.87 -48.46 -21.87
C LEU A 83 9.97 -47.91 -20.95
N SER A 84 11.23 -47.95 -21.37
CA SER A 84 12.35 -47.38 -20.61
C SER A 84 12.26 -45.85 -20.49
N LYS A 85 11.80 -45.17 -21.54
CA LYS A 85 11.56 -43.72 -21.59
C LYS A 85 10.42 -43.32 -20.66
N VAL A 86 9.27 -43.99 -20.76
CA VAL A 86 8.10 -43.76 -19.88
C VAL A 86 8.45 -44.02 -18.41
N LYS A 87 9.24 -45.07 -18.11
CA LYS A 87 9.72 -45.32 -16.74
C LYS A 87 10.58 -44.18 -16.21
N LYS A 88 11.47 -43.62 -17.05
CA LYS A 88 12.31 -42.48 -16.68
C LYS A 88 11.46 -41.23 -16.43
N GLU A 89 10.55 -40.89 -17.35
CA GLU A 89 9.65 -39.74 -17.23
C GLU A 89 8.75 -39.85 -15.99
N LYS A 90 8.21 -41.04 -15.70
CA LYS A 90 7.45 -41.31 -14.47
C LYS A 90 8.29 -41.09 -13.22
N GLY A 91 9.56 -41.49 -13.24
CA GLY A 91 10.52 -41.23 -12.16
C GLY A 91 10.77 -39.74 -11.95
N ASP A 92 10.99 -39.00 -13.03
CA ASP A 92 11.19 -37.54 -13.00
C ASP A 92 9.95 -36.80 -12.48
N MET A 93 8.76 -37.21 -12.93
CA MET A 93 7.50 -36.63 -12.48
C MET A 93 7.26 -36.89 -10.99
N ARG A 94 7.56 -38.10 -10.50
CA ARG A 94 7.48 -38.41 -9.06
C ARG A 94 8.42 -37.52 -8.24
N ARG A 95 9.65 -37.29 -8.72
CA ARG A 95 10.59 -36.37 -8.05
C ARG A 95 10.07 -34.94 -8.01
N ARG A 96 9.45 -34.46 -9.09
CA ARG A 96 8.83 -33.12 -9.13
C ARG A 96 7.65 -32.99 -8.18
N VAL A 97 6.78 -34.00 -8.08
CA VAL A 97 5.65 -33.99 -7.14
C VAL A 97 6.14 -33.86 -5.71
N VAL A 98 7.11 -34.67 -5.28
CA VAL A 98 7.69 -34.60 -3.93
C VAL A 98 8.33 -33.23 -3.65
N ALA A 99 9.02 -32.65 -4.64
CA ALA A 99 9.59 -31.31 -4.51
C ALA A 99 8.52 -30.23 -4.32
N LEU A 100 7.42 -30.30 -5.08
CA LEU A 100 6.30 -29.36 -4.98
C LEU A 100 5.53 -29.52 -3.66
N GLU A 101 5.34 -30.75 -3.19
CA GLU A 101 4.71 -31.02 -1.89
C GLU A 101 5.51 -30.41 -0.74
N ARG A 102 6.84 -30.56 -0.78
CA ARG A 102 7.73 -29.91 0.20
C ARG A 102 7.65 -28.38 0.13
N GLN A 103 7.68 -27.80 -1.06
CA GLN A 103 7.53 -26.34 -1.23
C GLN A 103 6.18 -25.83 -0.72
N LEU A 104 5.11 -26.60 -0.94
CA LEU A 104 3.78 -26.24 -0.43
C LEU A 104 3.75 -26.24 1.10
N GLU A 105 4.38 -27.21 1.75
CA GLU A 105 4.50 -27.26 3.21
C GLU A 105 5.32 -26.07 3.75
N GLU A 106 6.46 -25.75 3.11
CA GLU A 106 7.28 -24.58 3.44
C GLU A 106 6.43 -23.28 3.35
N VAL A 107 5.72 -23.06 2.24
CA VAL A 107 4.83 -21.89 2.08
C VAL A 107 3.69 -21.87 3.11
N GLN A 108 3.12 -23.03 3.46
CA GLN A 108 2.07 -23.10 4.48
C GLN A 108 2.59 -22.71 5.87
N THR A 109 3.79 -23.16 6.23
CA THR A 109 4.43 -22.80 7.50
C THR A 109 4.76 -21.31 7.57
N GLU A 110 5.34 -20.74 6.50
CA GLU A 110 5.59 -19.30 6.38
C GLU A 110 4.29 -18.48 6.45
N LYS A 111 3.22 -18.92 5.77
CA LYS A 111 1.92 -18.26 5.84
C LYS A 111 1.39 -18.20 7.28
N VAL A 112 1.49 -19.30 8.03
CA VAL A 112 1.06 -19.34 9.44
C VAL A 112 1.93 -18.41 10.29
N GLN A 113 3.24 -18.37 10.05
CA GLN A 113 4.15 -17.48 10.76
C GLN A 113 3.83 -16.00 10.51
N VAL A 114 3.76 -15.58 9.25
CA VAL A 114 3.43 -14.19 8.88
C VAL A 114 2.06 -13.78 9.41
N SER A 115 1.08 -14.68 9.39
CA SER A 115 -0.26 -14.41 9.96
C SER A 115 -0.20 -14.14 11.46
N ARG A 116 0.68 -14.82 12.20
CA ARG A 116 0.87 -14.58 13.64
C ARG A 116 1.58 -13.25 13.88
N GLU A 117 2.62 -12.95 13.12
CA GLU A 117 3.36 -11.67 13.23
C GLU A 117 2.43 -10.48 12.93
N LEU A 118 1.58 -10.60 11.91
CA LEU A 118 0.58 -9.58 11.57
C LEU A 118 -0.39 -9.32 12.74
N LEU A 119 -0.88 -10.37 13.40
CA LEU A 119 -1.77 -10.23 14.56
C LEU A 119 -1.10 -9.52 15.73
N VAL A 120 0.18 -9.80 15.98
CA VAL A 120 0.97 -9.11 17.03
C VAL A 120 1.13 -7.63 16.67
N CYS A 121 1.55 -7.33 15.45
CA CYS A 121 1.70 -5.94 14.99
C CYS A 121 0.38 -5.16 15.04
N ASP A 122 -0.75 -5.80 14.71
CA ASP A 122 -2.07 -5.15 14.79
C ASP A 122 -2.47 -4.82 16.23
N GLU A 123 -2.18 -5.69 17.18
CA GLU A 123 -2.48 -5.45 18.60
C GLU A 123 -1.57 -4.37 19.20
N GLU A 124 -0.29 -4.36 18.84
CA GLU A 124 0.64 -3.28 19.20
C GLU A 124 0.15 -1.94 18.64
N ARG A 125 -0.24 -1.90 17.35
CA ARG A 125 -0.78 -0.70 16.71
C ARG A 125 -2.03 -0.20 17.42
N ARG A 126 -2.96 -1.08 17.80
CA ARG A 126 -4.17 -0.70 18.56
C ARG A 126 -3.82 -0.13 19.93
N THR A 127 -2.87 -0.75 20.63
CA THR A 127 -2.41 -0.28 21.94
C THR A 127 -1.78 1.12 21.84
N LEU A 128 -0.88 1.32 20.87
CA LEU A 128 -0.27 2.63 20.60
C LEU A 128 -1.29 3.69 20.18
N SER A 129 -2.32 3.32 19.39
CA SER A 129 -3.40 4.22 19.02
C SER A 129 -4.17 4.73 20.25
N LYS A 130 -4.56 3.82 21.16
CA LYS A 130 -5.26 4.19 22.40
C LYS A 130 -4.40 5.08 23.30
N GLN A 131 -3.10 4.81 23.38
CA GLN A 131 -2.17 5.66 24.11
C GLN A 131 -2.06 7.06 23.48
N ALA A 132 -1.92 7.15 22.15
CA ALA A 132 -1.89 8.41 21.43
C ALA A 132 -3.17 9.23 21.64
N GLU A 133 -4.35 8.59 21.56
CA GLU A 133 -5.64 9.23 21.87
C GLU A 133 -5.70 9.77 23.30
N SER A 134 -5.19 9.00 24.26
CA SER A 134 -5.13 9.42 25.67
C SER A 134 -4.21 10.63 25.87
N PHE A 135 -3.05 10.65 25.19
CA PHE A 135 -2.13 11.80 25.23
C PHE A 135 -2.74 13.05 24.59
N VAL A 136 -3.48 12.91 23.49
CA VAL A 136 -4.19 14.03 22.86
C VAL A 136 -5.25 14.58 23.81
N ALA A 137 -6.05 13.72 24.45
CA ALA A 137 -7.06 14.13 25.41
C ALA A 137 -6.44 14.86 26.62
N LEU A 138 -5.34 14.34 27.17
CA LEU A 138 -4.61 14.99 28.26
C LEU A 138 -4.03 16.35 27.82
N SER A 139 -3.49 16.45 26.61
CA SER A 139 -2.93 17.71 26.08
C SER A 139 -4.01 18.79 25.95
N LEU A 140 -5.20 18.43 25.44
CA LEU A 140 -6.33 19.34 25.34
C LEU A 140 -6.85 19.79 26.73
N GLN A 141 -6.82 18.90 27.72
CA GLN A 141 -7.19 19.28 29.09
C GLN A 141 -6.18 20.24 29.70
N LEU A 142 -4.88 19.94 29.58
CA LEU A 142 -3.80 20.80 30.07
C LEU A 142 -3.82 22.18 29.39
N GLU A 143 -4.10 22.23 28.08
CA GLU A 143 -4.29 23.48 27.35
C GLU A 143 -5.38 24.34 28.01
N LYS A 144 -6.56 23.77 28.28
CA LYS A 144 -7.67 24.47 28.94
C LYS A 144 -7.30 24.97 30.33
N ASP A 145 -6.64 24.13 31.11
CA ASP A 145 -6.22 24.48 32.47
C ASP A 145 -5.22 25.64 32.44
N VAL A 146 -4.25 25.61 31.52
CA VAL A 146 -3.26 26.69 31.33
C VAL A 146 -3.92 27.98 30.86
N VAL A 147 -4.84 27.91 29.90
CA VAL A 147 -5.60 29.09 29.42
C VAL A 147 -6.41 29.70 30.57
N TRP A 148 -7.05 28.87 31.40
CA TRP A 148 -7.81 29.31 32.56
C TRP A 148 -6.92 29.98 33.61
N ILE A 149 -5.81 29.35 33.99
CA ILE A 149 -4.84 29.91 34.94
C ILE A 149 -4.32 31.28 34.47
N ARG A 150 -3.95 31.40 33.19
CA ARG A 150 -3.51 32.70 32.65
C ARG A 150 -4.63 33.72 32.71
N SER A 151 -5.86 33.35 32.33
CA SER A 151 -7.01 34.25 32.37
C SER A 151 -7.30 34.74 33.79
N GLU A 152 -7.21 33.87 34.80
CA GLU A 152 -7.36 34.23 36.21
C GLU A 152 -6.21 35.13 36.70
N ALA A 153 -4.97 34.88 36.26
CA ALA A 153 -3.84 35.77 36.54
C ALA A 153 -4.08 37.16 35.93
N LEU A 154 -4.60 37.24 34.70
CA LEU A 154 -4.91 38.52 34.05
C LEU A 154 -6.00 39.29 34.79
N ALA A 155 -7.08 38.61 35.19
CA ALA A 155 -8.18 39.21 35.94
C ALA A 155 -7.73 39.79 37.30
N ARG A 156 -6.71 39.20 37.91
CA ARG A 156 -6.12 39.70 39.18
C ARG A 156 -5.21 40.91 39.00
N MET A 157 -4.58 41.07 37.82
CA MET A 157 -3.56 42.10 37.63
C MET A 157 -4.13 43.52 37.52
N ASN A 158 -5.30 43.70 36.90
CA ASN A 158 -6.00 45.00 36.83
C ASN A 158 -7.49 44.80 36.55
N PRO A 159 -8.40 45.64 37.10
CA PRO A 159 -9.76 45.70 36.61
C PRO A 159 -9.76 46.30 35.18
N PRO A 160 -10.60 45.76 34.27
CA PRO A 160 -10.68 46.30 32.91
C PRO A 160 -11.20 47.74 32.94
N PRO A 161 -10.74 48.59 32.00
CA PRO A 161 -11.26 49.94 31.87
C PRO A 161 -12.77 49.90 31.56
N PRO A 162 -13.57 50.84 32.10
CA PRO A 162 -14.98 50.90 31.77
C PRO A 162 -15.16 51.18 30.27
N ILE A 163 -16.10 50.47 29.67
CA ILE A 163 -16.50 50.67 28.27
C ILE A 163 -17.70 51.59 28.25
N ASP A 164 -17.77 52.45 27.24
CA ASP A 164 -18.93 53.31 27.01
C ASP A 164 -20.22 52.46 26.87
N PRO A 165 -21.29 52.71 27.65
CA PRO A 165 -22.54 51.94 27.56
C PRO A 165 -23.23 51.98 26.19
N SER A 166 -22.91 53.00 25.37
CA SER A 166 -23.40 53.13 23.99
C SER A 166 -22.66 52.22 23.01
N PHE A 167 -21.54 51.60 23.42
CA PHE A 167 -20.77 50.70 22.59
C PHE A 167 -21.61 49.55 22.07
N ARG A 168 -21.45 49.24 20.78
CA ARG A 168 -22.05 48.09 20.13
C ARG A 168 -20.97 47.35 19.33
N PRO A 169 -20.80 46.04 19.54
CA PRO A 169 -19.95 45.20 18.72
C PRO A 169 -20.27 45.34 17.22
N ILE A 170 -19.26 45.56 16.39
CA ILE A 170 -19.37 45.60 14.94
C ILE A 170 -18.24 44.75 14.35
N VAL A 171 -18.59 43.93 13.38
CA VAL A 171 -17.63 43.22 12.53
C VAL A 171 -17.39 44.08 11.28
N TYR A 172 -16.13 44.43 11.05
CA TYR A 172 -15.72 45.19 9.89
C TYR A 172 -15.26 44.27 8.77
N GLN A 173 -15.75 44.47 7.55
CA GLN A 173 -15.32 43.67 6.41
C GLN A 173 -14.32 44.45 5.56
N PHE A 174 -13.06 44.00 5.58
CA PHE A 174 -11.98 44.60 4.81
C PHE A 174 -11.16 43.51 4.12
N LYS A 175 -11.07 43.58 2.80
CA LYS A 175 -10.24 42.69 2.00
C LYS A 175 -8.75 43.01 2.13
N ASP A 176 -8.43 44.31 2.11
CA ASP A 176 -7.07 44.80 2.28
C ASP A 176 -7.02 45.82 3.42
N VAL A 177 -6.19 45.52 4.42
CA VAL A 177 -5.92 46.40 5.55
C VAL A 177 -5.28 47.72 5.10
N ALA A 178 -4.52 47.72 4.00
CA ALA A 178 -3.92 48.93 3.45
C ALA A 178 -4.98 49.93 2.96
N GLU A 179 -6.10 49.45 2.40
CA GLU A 179 -7.19 50.32 1.96
C GLU A 179 -7.83 51.08 3.13
N VAL A 180 -7.95 50.43 4.30
CA VAL A 180 -8.46 51.08 5.52
C VAL A 180 -7.60 52.27 5.89
N GLY A 181 -6.26 52.12 5.81
CA GLY A 181 -5.32 53.20 6.07
C GLY A 181 -5.48 54.42 5.15
N THR A 182 -6.01 54.24 3.93
CA THR A 182 -6.29 55.36 3.01
C THR A 182 -7.56 56.14 3.36
N LYS A 183 -8.56 55.47 3.94
CA LYS A 183 -9.88 56.03 4.27
C LYS A 183 -9.95 56.65 5.67
N ILE A 184 -9.08 56.20 6.59
CA ILE A 184 -9.00 56.75 7.93
C ILE A 184 -8.50 58.22 7.88
N PRO A 185 -9.13 59.17 8.62
CA PRO A 185 -8.67 60.55 8.70
C PRO A 185 -7.24 60.69 9.23
N GLU A 186 -6.52 61.73 8.78
CA GLU A 186 -5.09 61.95 9.12
C GLU A 186 -4.79 61.99 10.63
N GLU A 187 -5.74 62.45 11.45
CA GLU A 187 -5.61 62.46 12.92
C GLU A 187 -5.44 61.05 13.52
N PHE A 188 -6.06 60.04 12.91
CA PHE A 188 -5.98 58.65 13.32
C PHE A 188 -4.84 57.90 12.62
N LYS A 189 -4.34 58.37 11.47
CA LYS A 189 -3.18 57.76 10.79
C LYS A 189 -1.89 57.85 11.61
N LYS A 190 -1.79 58.85 12.48
CA LYS A 190 -0.66 58.99 13.43
C LYS A 190 -0.75 58.01 14.60
N GLN A 191 -1.91 57.40 14.83
CA GLN A 191 -2.10 56.40 15.86
C GLN A 191 -1.60 55.04 15.37
N ARG A 192 -1.03 54.25 16.28
CA ARG A 192 -0.54 52.91 15.94
C ARG A 192 -1.70 51.93 15.98
N ALA A 193 -2.02 51.32 14.84
CA ALA A 193 -2.97 50.23 14.76
C ALA A 193 -2.25 48.93 14.41
N PHE A 194 -2.55 47.86 15.16
CA PHE A 194 -2.05 46.51 14.91
C PHE A 194 -3.20 45.65 14.43
N PHE A 195 -2.99 45.01 13.28
CA PHE A 195 -3.93 44.09 12.66
C PHE A 195 -3.40 42.68 12.84
N VAL A 196 -4.07 41.89 13.66
CA VAL A 196 -3.69 40.50 13.94
C VAL A 196 -4.57 39.58 13.11
N PRO A 197 -4.01 38.92 12.08
CA PRO A 197 -4.77 37.98 11.28
C PRO A 197 -5.01 36.66 12.03
N LEU A 198 -5.93 35.84 11.53
CA LEU A 198 -6.15 34.49 12.02
C LEU A 198 -4.94 33.57 11.77
N PRO A 199 -4.80 32.49 12.56
CA PRO A 199 -4.00 31.33 12.15
C PRO A 199 -4.39 30.86 10.74
N PRO A 200 -3.43 30.45 9.90
CA PRO A 200 -2.02 30.21 10.20
C PRO A 200 -1.09 31.43 10.07
N ARG A 201 -1.62 32.61 9.75
CA ARG A 201 -0.80 33.82 9.49
C ARG A 201 -0.17 34.38 10.77
N ALA A 202 -0.83 34.19 11.90
CA ALA A 202 -0.31 34.49 13.23
C ALA A 202 -0.55 33.31 14.18
N LEU A 203 0.14 33.31 15.31
CA LEU A 203 -0.19 32.41 16.41
C LEU A 203 -1.45 32.90 17.14
N PRO A 204 -2.10 32.04 17.95
CA PRO A 204 -3.31 32.43 18.65
C PRO A 204 -3.14 33.67 19.54
N LEU A 205 -4.19 34.49 19.52
CA LEU A 205 -4.46 35.54 20.49
C LEU A 205 -5.57 35.03 21.40
N HIS A 206 -5.38 35.14 22.72
CA HIS A 206 -6.37 34.74 23.70
C HIS A 206 -6.95 35.99 24.37
N MET A 207 -8.26 36.15 24.21
CA MET A 207 -9.07 37.20 24.80
C MET A 207 -10.31 36.58 25.45
N PRO A 208 -10.85 37.16 26.53
CA PRO A 208 -12.15 36.74 27.10
C PRO A 208 -13.29 36.73 26.07
N LEU A 209 -14.36 35.99 26.34
CA LEU A 209 -15.57 36.05 25.52
C LEU A 209 -16.18 37.47 25.61
N GLY A 210 -16.39 38.13 24.47
CA GLY A 210 -16.90 39.50 24.44
C GLY A 210 -15.86 40.58 24.79
N ALA A 211 -14.56 40.27 24.61
CA ALA A 211 -13.39 41.06 25.04
C ALA A 211 -13.14 42.42 24.36
N TYR A 212 -14.19 43.17 24.09
CA TYR A 212 -14.05 44.60 23.87
C TYR A 212 -13.56 45.21 25.17
N GLY A 213 -12.49 46.00 25.15
CA GLY A 213 -11.99 46.65 26.35
C GLY A 213 -11.39 45.72 27.42
N GLU A 214 -11.25 44.43 27.16
CA GLU A 214 -10.74 43.46 28.15
C GLU A 214 -9.23 43.21 28.01
N HIS A 215 -8.61 42.75 29.10
CA HIS A 215 -7.23 42.27 29.09
C HIS A 215 -7.09 40.92 28.35
N GLY A 216 -5.90 40.62 27.83
CA GLY A 216 -5.63 39.35 27.16
C GLY A 216 -4.15 39.06 26.98
N TYR A 217 -3.82 38.15 26.07
CA TYR A 217 -2.43 37.83 25.72
C TYR A 217 -2.32 37.28 24.30
N TRP A 218 -1.13 37.37 23.72
CA TRP A 218 -0.80 36.76 22.42
C TRP A 218 0.56 36.07 22.46
N PHE A 219 0.75 35.16 21.51
CA PHE A 219 2.02 34.47 21.33
C PHE A 219 2.78 35.01 20.13
N ALA A 220 4.05 35.35 20.33
CA ALA A 220 5.00 35.78 19.30
C ALA A 220 4.37 36.55 18.12
N PRO A 221 3.79 37.74 18.36
CA PRO A 221 3.11 38.51 17.33
C PRO A 221 4.06 38.79 16.16
N PRO A 222 3.59 38.81 14.90
CA PRO A 222 4.44 39.05 13.74
C PRO A 222 5.22 40.37 13.81
N ILE A 223 4.62 41.37 14.47
CA ILE A 223 5.24 42.66 14.75
C ILE A 223 5.07 42.90 16.25
N THR A 224 6.17 42.90 17.00
CA THR A 224 6.15 43.20 18.43
C THR A 224 6.03 44.71 18.62
N PRO A 225 4.96 45.20 19.29
CA PRO A 225 4.88 46.61 19.64
C PRO A 225 6.06 47.02 20.54
N PRO A 226 6.55 48.26 20.44
CA PRO A 226 7.56 48.74 21.39
C PRO A 226 7.02 48.62 22.82
N PRO A 227 7.87 48.29 23.82
CA PRO A 227 7.46 48.21 25.20
C PRO A 227 6.79 49.50 25.68
N ASP A 228 5.74 49.38 26.49
CA ASP A 228 4.98 50.50 27.08
C ASP A 228 4.27 51.44 26.08
N ALA A 229 4.38 51.14 24.80
CA ALA A 229 3.80 51.95 23.75
C ALA A 229 2.38 51.47 23.49
N TRP A 230 1.42 52.39 23.63
CA TRP A 230 0.02 52.07 23.37
C TRP A 230 -0.30 51.98 21.88
N PHE A 231 -1.28 51.14 21.53
CA PHE A 231 -1.74 50.93 20.17
C PHE A 231 -3.21 50.48 20.14
N HIS A 232 -3.87 50.63 19.01
CA HIS A 232 -5.18 50.08 18.72
C HIS A 232 -5.05 48.64 18.20
N LEU A 233 -5.88 47.74 18.71
CA LEU A 233 -5.86 46.34 18.32
C LEU A 233 -7.09 45.98 17.49
N LEU A 234 -6.87 45.51 16.27
CA LEU A 234 -7.87 44.90 15.41
C LEU A 234 -7.49 43.45 15.16
N VAL A 235 -8.47 42.56 15.29
CA VAL A 235 -8.26 41.11 15.19
C VAL A 235 -9.20 40.55 14.16
N GLU A 236 -8.68 39.72 13.29
CA GLU A 236 -9.48 38.98 12.33
C GLU A 236 -10.19 37.83 13.04
N GLY A 237 -11.53 37.80 13.00
CA GLY A 237 -12.34 36.72 13.59
C GLY A 237 -12.76 35.65 12.58
N ALA A 238 -12.91 36.05 11.31
CA ALA A 238 -13.10 35.20 10.14
C ALA A 238 -12.37 35.84 8.94
N PRO A 239 -12.09 35.13 7.84
CA PRO A 239 -11.39 35.72 6.70
C PRO A 239 -11.99 37.06 6.26
N GLU A 240 -11.17 38.11 6.24
CA GLU A 240 -11.55 39.49 5.89
C GLU A 240 -12.54 40.16 6.85
N GLN A 241 -12.88 39.50 7.98
CA GLN A 241 -13.76 40.01 9.03
C GLN A 241 -12.95 40.40 10.25
N TRP A 242 -12.92 41.69 10.54
CA TRP A 242 -12.11 42.30 11.57
C TRP A 242 -12.95 42.83 12.71
N THR A 243 -12.42 42.79 13.92
CA THR A 243 -13.05 43.29 15.13
C THR A 243 -12.07 44.21 15.85
N TYR A 244 -12.51 45.43 16.16
CA TYR A 244 -11.72 46.37 16.95
C TYR A 244 -11.94 46.07 18.44
N LEU A 245 -10.87 45.73 19.14
CA LEU A 245 -10.93 45.31 20.55
C LEU A 245 -10.67 46.46 21.53
N GLY A 246 -9.95 47.50 21.13
CA GLY A 246 -9.65 48.65 21.98
C GLY A 246 -8.20 49.12 21.89
N GLN A 247 -7.77 49.86 22.91
CA GLN A 247 -6.42 50.39 23.07
C GLN A 247 -5.64 49.54 24.06
N TYR A 248 -4.44 49.13 23.68
CA TYR A 248 -3.63 48.18 24.42
C TYR A 248 -2.19 48.66 24.61
N VAL A 249 -1.57 48.21 25.69
CA VAL A 249 -0.12 48.17 25.87
C VAL A 249 0.30 46.72 25.96
N SER A 250 1.39 46.35 25.27
CA SER A 250 1.95 45.00 25.33
C SER A 250 3.20 44.96 26.19
N LYS A 251 3.34 43.89 27.00
CA LYS A 251 4.54 43.60 27.80
C LYS A 251 4.84 42.11 27.77
N PRO A 252 6.10 41.68 27.88
CA PRO A 252 6.43 40.28 28.10
C PRO A 252 5.63 39.71 29.26
N PHE A 253 4.99 38.55 29.05
CA PHE A 253 4.31 37.82 30.12
C PHE A 253 5.28 36.80 30.68
N VAL A 254 6.00 37.17 31.74
CA VAL A 254 7.00 36.31 32.40
C VAL A 254 6.32 35.05 32.90
N ASP A 255 6.92 33.89 32.62
CA ASP A 255 6.38 32.55 32.90
C ASP A 255 5.03 32.27 32.20
N GLY A 256 4.68 33.12 31.23
CA GLY A 256 3.46 33.02 30.44
C GLY A 256 3.66 32.38 29.08
N GLU A 257 4.87 31.91 28.75
CA GLU A 257 5.21 31.28 27.48
C GLU A 257 4.22 30.18 27.09
N MET A 258 4.08 29.94 25.78
CA MET A 258 3.21 28.85 25.30
C MET A 258 3.71 27.53 25.86
N SER A 259 2.84 26.79 26.52
CA SER A 259 3.16 25.45 27.00
C SER A 259 3.31 24.48 25.82
N VAL A 260 4.01 23.36 26.05
CA VAL A 260 4.12 22.30 25.03
C VAL A 260 2.74 21.75 24.68
N ALA A 261 1.82 21.64 25.65
CA ALA A 261 0.46 21.18 25.41
C ALA A 261 -0.29 22.10 24.42
N GLU A 262 -0.27 23.41 24.66
CA GLU A 262 -0.87 24.40 23.73
C GLU A 262 -0.21 24.36 22.35
N TRP A 263 1.13 24.28 22.32
CA TRP A 263 1.86 24.15 21.07
C TRP A 263 1.41 22.90 20.31
N LEU A 264 1.34 21.74 20.96
CA LEU A 264 0.93 20.48 20.34
C LEU A 264 -0.49 20.54 19.78
N CYS A 265 -1.37 21.31 20.42
CA CYS A 265 -2.75 21.52 19.99
C CYS A 265 -2.87 22.40 18.73
N LEU A 266 -1.86 23.20 18.36
CA LEU A 266 -1.88 23.95 17.10
C LEU A 266 -1.86 23.04 15.86
N ASP A 267 -2.55 23.46 14.80
CA ASP A 267 -2.53 22.76 13.53
C ASP A 267 -1.13 22.84 12.86
N SER A 268 -0.85 21.86 11.99
CA SER A 268 0.46 21.74 11.36
C SER A 268 0.82 22.93 10.46
N VAL A 269 -0.17 23.60 9.86
CA VAL A 269 0.05 24.75 8.96
C VAL A 269 0.49 25.96 9.78
N THR A 270 -0.19 26.24 10.90
CA THR A 270 0.17 27.31 11.84
C THR A 270 1.58 27.11 12.42
N LYS A 271 1.91 25.90 12.89
CA LYS A 271 3.26 25.55 13.38
C LYS A 271 4.32 25.82 12.31
N THR A 272 4.06 25.38 11.09
CA THR A 272 5.00 25.51 9.97
C THR A 272 5.22 26.98 9.60
N ALA A 273 4.14 27.76 9.48
CA ALA A 273 4.22 29.19 9.17
C ALA A 273 5.03 29.96 10.23
N TYR A 274 4.81 29.69 11.52
CA TYR A 274 5.61 30.26 12.60
C TYR A 274 7.09 29.88 12.50
N CYS A 275 7.40 28.58 12.34
CA CYS A 275 8.78 28.11 12.25
C CYS A 275 9.52 28.66 11.03
N GLN A 276 8.82 28.83 9.90
CA GLN A 276 9.37 29.47 8.69
C GLN A 276 9.73 30.93 8.94
N ARG A 277 8.83 31.69 9.58
CA ARG A 277 9.09 33.09 9.95
C ARG A 277 10.30 33.17 10.88
N LEU A 278 10.35 32.35 11.93
CA LEU A 278 11.45 32.34 12.88
C LEU A 278 12.78 31.94 12.21
N ALA A 279 12.78 30.98 11.29
CA ALA A 279 13.95 30.62 10.49
C ALA A 279 14.46 31.80 9.64
N ALA A 280 13.54 32.53 8.99
CA ALA A 280 13.87 33.70 8.20
C ALA A 280 14.47 34.83 9.05
N GLU A 281 13.90 35.10 10.23
CA GLU A 281 14.43 36.08 11.17
C GLU A 281 15.82 35.71 11.70
N ASN A 282 16.03 34.44 12.05
CA ASN A 282 17.32 33.94 12.53
C ASN A 282 18.40 34.04 11.46
N LYS A 283 18.04 33.79 10.19
CA LYS A 283 18.91 33.97 9.03
C LYS A 283 19.28 35.44 8.85
N ALA A 284 18.30 36.34 8.96
CA ALA A 284 18.55 37.78 8.86
C ALA A 284 19.47 38.32 9.97
N LYS A 285 19.41 37.74 11.17
CA LYS A 285 20.23 38.15 12.33
C LYS A 285 21.61 37.48 12.40
N ASN A 286 21.95 36.56 11.49
CA ASN A 286 23.15 35.71 11.55
C ASN A 286 23.33 34.94 12.88
N GLN A 287 22.23 34.72 13.63
CA GLN A 287 22.29 34.18 14.99
C GLN A 287 22.30 32.64 15.05
N LEU A 288 21.76 31.97 14.03
CA LEU A 288 21.83 30.51 13.93
C LEU A 288 22.43 30.10 12.58
N LYS A 289 23.40 29.18 12.62
CA LYS A 289 23.87 28.44 11.44
C LYS A 289 22.67 27.71 10.82
N ASN A 290 22.06 28.29 9.78
CA ASN A 290 20.99 27.72 8.95
C ASN A 290 20.09 26.71 9.67
N ALA A 291 19.46 27.11 10.78
CA ALA A 291 18.56 26.21 11.47
C ALA A 291 17.37 25.92 10.55
N ASP A 292 17.30 24.69 10.07
CA ASP A 292 16.21 24.23 9.21
C ASP A 292 14.87 24.33 9.95
N VAL A 293 13.80 24.62 9.20
CA VAL A 293 12.43 24.77 9.72
C VAL A 293 12.02 23.53 10.51
N LEU A 294 12.40 22.33 10.06
CA LEU A 294 12.12 21.07 10.76
C LEU A 294 12.85 20.98 12.11
N THR A 295 14.08 21.50 12.18
CA THR A 295 14.86 21.52 13.43
C THR A 295 14.23 22.47 14.44
N ILE A 296 13.81 23.67 14.00
CA ILE A 296 13.10 24.64 14.84
C ILE A 296 11.79 24.04 15.36
N ARG A 297 11.00 23.44 14.46
CA ARG A 297 9.73 22.78 14.82
C ARG A 297 9.94 21.67 15.86
N ARG A 298 10.90 20.77 15.62
CA ARG A 298 11.22 19.68 16.56
C ARG A 298 11.54 20.22 17.96
N LYS A 299 12.30 21.32 18.06
CA LYS A 299 12.64 21.95 19.34
C LYS A 299 11.44 22.48 20.10
N HIS A 300 10.45 23.05 19.41
CA HIS A 300 9.18 23.43 20.03
C HIS A 300 8.35 22.20 20.43
N ASP A 301 8.28 21.18 19.56
CA ASP A 301 7.51 19.95 19.82
C ASP A 301 7.99 19.22 21.10
N ILE A 302 9.28 19.31 21.43
CA ILE A 302 9.87 18.71 22.64
C ILE A 302 10.09 19.70 23.80
N GLY A 303 9.70 20.96 23.65
CA GLY A 303 9.86 21.99 24.67
C GLY A 303 11.28 22.50 24.91
N GLU A 304 12.25 22.17 24.05
CA GLU A 304 13.60 22.76 24.06
C GLU A 304 13.58 24.26 23.69
N MET A 305 12.57 24.69 22.94
CA MET A 305 12.35 26.09 22.57
C MET A 305 10.94 26.49 22.94
N LEU A 306 10.81 27.60 23.68
CA LEU A 306 9.52 28.14 24.10
C LEU A 306 9.07 29.23 23.13
N VAL A 307 7.75 29.36 22.97
CA VAL A 307 7.17 30.48 22.22
C VAL A 307 6.92 31.64 23.20
N PRO A 308 7.48 32.83 22.96
CA PRO A 308 7.30 33.96 23.87
C PRO A 308 5.84 34.40 23.90
N CYS A 309 5.37 34.72 25.09
CA CYS A 309 4.04 35.24 25.35
C CYS A 309 4.13 36.70 25.80
N PHE A 310 3.16 37.49 25.38
CA PHE A 310 3.05 38.87 25.82
C PHE A 310 1.65 39.16 26.30
N TYR A 311 1.58 39.78 27.47
CA TYR A 311 0.37 40.28 28.07
C TYR A 311 -0.11 41.53 27.32
N LEU A 312 -1.42 41.61 27.13
CA LEU A 312 -2.13 42.73 26.53
C LEU A 312 -2.98 43.41 27.60
N ARG A 313 -2.50 44.56 28.07
CA ARG A 313 -3.25 45.41 28.98
C ARG A 313 -4.12 46.37 28.19
N CYS A 314 -5.43 46.13 28.15
CA CYS A 314 -6.36 47.15 27.74
C CYS A 314 -6.22 48.41 28.61
N ILE A 315 -6.12 49.57 27.98
CA ILE A 315 -6.04 50.88 28.62
C ILE A 315 -7.24 51.78 28.29
N GLY A 316 -8.12 51.32 27.40
CA GLY A 316 -9.32 52.07 27.03
C GLY A 316 -9.93 51.57 25.72
N PHE A 317 -11.05 52.19 25.34
CA PHE A 317 -11.72 51.94 24.07
C PHE A 317 -12.03 53.27 23.38
N ASP A 318 -11.40 53.50 22.23
CA ASP A 318 -11.61 54.74 21.45
C ASP A 318 -12.89 54.65 20.60
N MET A 319 -13.95 55.30 21.08
CA MET A 319 -15.24 55.39 20.38
C MET A 319 -15.17 56.24 19.10
N ALA A 320 -14.25 57.21 19.02
CA ALA A 320 -14.10 58.03 17.82
C ALA A 320 -13.49 57.21 16.68
N LEU A 321 -12.41 56.46 16.95
CA LEU A 321 -11.85 55.53 15.97
C LEU A 321 -12.86 54.45 15.58
N HIS A 322 -13.61 53.89 16.54
CA HIS A 322 -14.68 52.94 16.25
C HIS A 322 -15.73 53.53 15.28
N GLY A 323 -16.14 54.78 15.49
CA GLY A 323 -17.04 55.51 14.60
C GLY A 323 -16.46 55.72 13.20
N VAL A 324 -15.17 56.07 13.10
CA VAL A 324 -14.46 56.21 11.83
C VAL A 324 -14.37 54.89 11.07
N LEU A 325 -13.97 53.81 11.74
CA LEU A 325 -13.89 52.47 11.15
C LEU A 325 -15.27 52.02 10.64
N LYS A 326 -16.33 52.31 11.41
CA LYS A 326 -17.71 52.04 11.00
C LYS A 326 -18.10 52.85 9.76
N ALA A 327 -17.73 54.12 9.68
CA ALA A 327 -18.00 54.96 8.50
C ALA A 327 -17.23 54.52 7.25
N CYS A 328 -16.12 53.79 7.40
CA CYS A 328 -15.35 53.24 6.28
C CYS A 328 -16.01 52.00 5.64
N LEU A 329 -17.03 51.42 6.27
CA LEU A 329 -17.75 50.26 5.73
C LEU A 329 -18.57 50.67 4.50
N THR A 330 -18.32 50.00 3.38
CA THR A 330 -19.06 50.20 2.13
C THR A 330 -20.41 49.51 2.10
N SER A 331 -20.67 48.60 3.04
CA SER A 331 -21.87 47.80 3.17
C SER A 331 -22.48 47.94 4.57
N THR A 332 -23.77 47.65 4.71
CA THR A 332 -24.50 47.69 5.98
C THR A 332 -23.74 46.87 7.03
N PRO A 333 -23.40 47.45 8.20
CA PRO A 333 -22.62 46.75 9.22
C PRO A 333 -23.36 45.49 9.65
N MET A 334 -22.68 44.34 9.56
CA MET A 334 -23.20 43.08 10.07
C MET A 334 -23.06 43.08 11.60
N THR A 335 -24.15 42.77 12.30
CA THR A 335 -24.08 42.44 13.73
C THR A 335 -23.42 41.06 13.89
N PRO A 336 -22.70 40.81 15.00
CA PRO A 336 -22.04 39.52 15.23
C PRO A 336 -22.99 38.31 15.11
N GLU A 337 -24.25 38.48 15.51
CA GLU A 337 -25.29 37.45 15.40
C GLU A 337 -25.67 37.13 13.95
N ALA A 338 -25.72 38.13 13.06
CA ALA A 338 -26.05 37.95 11.65
C ALA A 338 -24.88 37.37 10.84
N ALA A 339 -23.64 37.59 11.27
CA ALA A 339 -22.46 36.95 10.68
C ALA A 339 -22.40 35.44 10.98
N SER A 340 -23.07 34.99 12.06
CA SER A 340 -23.05 33.60 12.52
C SER A 340 -24.08 32.68 11.86
N THR A 341 -25.09 33.20 11.15
CA THR A 341 -26.24 32.40 10.67
C THR A 341 -26.06 31.76 9.29
N GLY A 342 -25.00 32.11 8.55
CA GLY A 342 -24.67 31.51 7.23
C GLY A 342 -23.64 30.37 7.28
N SER A 343 -23.04 30.15 8.44
CA SER A 343 -22.15 29.04 8.69
C SER A 343 -22.28 28.66 10.16
N GLU A 344 -22.87 27.50 10.42
CA GLU A 344 -22.70 26.76 11.68
C GLU A 344 -21.24 26.28 11.87
N GLN A 345 -20.27 27.03 11.32
CA GLN A 345 -18.91 27.18 11.79
C GLN A 345 -18.86 28.48 12.59
N THR A 346 -19.58 28.51 13.71
CA THR A 346 -19.21 29.39 14.80
C THR A 346 -17.79 28.99 15.18
N TYR A 347 -16.80 29.76 14.70
CA TYR A 347 -15.47 29.82 15.30
C TYR A 347 -15.58 30.48 16.70
N ALA A 348 -16.47 29.96 17.55
CA ALA A 348 -16.02 29.70 18.91
C ALA A 348 -14.74 28.86 18.74
N PRO A 349 -13.64 29.17 19.43
CA PRO A 349 -12.38 28.48 19.23
C PRO A 349 -12.65 26.98 19.13
N ARG A 350 -12.22 26.36 18.03
CA ARG A 350 -12.49 24.96 17.71
C ARG A 350 -11.66 24.02 18.62
N TRP A 351 -11.68 24.28 19.93
CA TRP A 351 -11.05 23.52 21.02
C TRP A 351 -12.07 22.71 21.85
N ALA A 352 -13.38 22.80 21.54
CA ALA A 352 -14.44 22.21 22.38
C ALA A 352 -15.23 21.04 21.76
N HIS A 353 -15.08 20.69 20.48
CA HIS A 353 -15.86 19.58 19.91
C HIS A 353 -15.04 18.71 18.94
N MET A 354 -14.29 17.77 19.50
CA MET A 354 -14.11 16.45 18.88
C MET A 354 -14.71 15.42 19.84
N SER A 355 -16.02 15.21 19.73
CA SER A 355 -16.61 13.97 20.22
C SER A 355 -16.11 12.88 19.27
N VAL A 356 -15.39 11.91 19.84
CA VAL A 356 -15.01 10.69 19.14
C VAL A 356 -16.32 9.96 18.83
N ALA A 357 -16.83 10.13 17.61
CA ALA A 357 -17.77 9.18 17.04
C ALA A 357 -17.01 7.87 16.83
N SER A 358 -17.02 7.03 17.86
CA SER A 358 -16.71 5.62 17.73
C SER A 358 -17.85 4.99 16.94
N ASP A 359 -17.73 4.98 15.61
CA ASP A 359 -18.53 4.11 14.77
C ASP A 359 -18.20 2.67 15.13
N SER A 360 -19.09 2.06 15.91
CA SER A 360 -19.13 0.63 16.10
C SER A 360 -19.59 -0.02 14.79
N VAL A 361 -18.63 -0.43 13.97
CA VAL A 361 -18.89 -1.39 12.89
C VAL A 361 -19.14 -2.75 13.55
N ALA A 362 -20.39 -2.99 13.94
CA ALA A 362 -20.90 -4.34 14.17
C ALA A 362 -21.22 -4.95 12.80
N GLY A 363 -20.19 -5.54 12.18
CA GLY A 363 -20.35 -6.49 11.08
C GLY A 363 -20.86 -7.83 11.62
N ARG A 364 -21.82 -8.39 10.88
CA ARG A 364 -22.53 -9.66 11.15
C ARG A 364 -21.64 -10.88 11.14
#